data_AF-A0A1F8WUG6-F1
#
_entry.id   AF-A0A1F8WUG6-F1
#
_cell.length_a   1.000
_cell.length_b   1.000
_cell.length_c   1.000
_cell.angle_alpha   90.00
_cell.angle_beta   90.00
_cell.angle_gamma   90.00
#
_symmetry.space_group_name_H-M   'P 1'
#
loop_
_entity.id
_entity.type
_entity.pdbx_description
1 polymer ?
#
loop_
_entity_poly.entity_id
_entity_poly.type
_entity_poly.pdbx_seq_one_letter_code
_entity_poly.pdbx_strand_id
1 'polypeptide(L)'
;MDMVRTVRIIAVAVAVSGLAEIFAWVFDIQALKSVLPSMVTMKFSTAVSFFLSGITLFFIAESAHGRASIAQAVIPVTTLLVMLVMATLLASSLFGLKTGIEDLFVEEEAAAVKTTVPGRPSLVTMADFLVLAAAGIGSLFRYGWQKGHLYFSGAFITATGALALVGYILGIEYLFFSWPGVSTGMALITAFLFELLGAGLIMLSRVFT
;
A
#
# COMPACT_ATOMS: atom_id res chain seq x y z
N MET A 1 21.38 12.04 -9.50
CA MET A 1 21.20 10.98 -8.49
C MET A 1 20.86 9.71 -9.24
N ASP A 2 21.51 8.59 -8.95
CA ASP A 2 21.19 7.29 -9.57
C ASP A 2 19.71 6.95 -9.31
N MET A 3 18.95 6.63 -10.35
CA MET A 3 17.51 6.36 -10.28
C MET A 3 17.19 5.24 -9.30
N VAL A 4 18.02 4.19 -9.26
CA VAL A 4 17.84 3.07 -8.31
C VAL A 4 18.11 3.54 -6.88
N ARG A 5 19.11 4.41 -6.67
CA ARG A 5 19.37 4.99 -5.34
C ARG A 5 18.16 5.78 -4.84
N THR A 6 17.48 6.53 -5.69
CA THR A 6 16.24 7.22 -5.32
C THR A 6 15.15 6.22 -4.93
N VAL A 7 14.95 5.17 -5.72
CA VAL A 7 13.94 4.14 -5.43
C VAL A 7 14.23 3.44 -4.11
N ARG A 8 15.50 3.15 -3.79
CA ARG A 8 15.89 2.59 -2.48
C ARG A 8 15.48 3.49 -1.32
N ILE A 9 15.71 4.81 -1.44
CA ILE A 9 15.33 5.78 -0.40
C ILE A 9 13.81 5.79 -0.23
N ILE A 10 13.06 5.84 -1.35
CA ILE A 10 11.60 5.76 -1.36
C ILE A 10 11.11 4.48 -0.67
N ALA A 11 11.68 3.33 -1.04
CA ALA A 11 11.30 2.03 -0.51
C ALA A 11 11.54 1.93 1.00
N VAL A 12 12.69 2.41 1.47
CA VAL A 12 13.02 2.48 2.91
C VAL A 12 12.08 3.43 3.63
N ALA A 13 11.78 4.61 3.08
CA ALA A 13 10.86 5.56 3.68
C ALA A 13 9.46 4.95 3.83
N VAL A 14 8.94 4.27 2.79
CA VAL A 14 7.65 3.59 2.85
C VAL A 14 7.66 2.47 3.89
N ALA A 15 8.71 1.65 3.93
CA ALA A 15 8.83 0.56 4.90
C ALA A 15 8.86 1.10 6.34
N VAL A 16 9.66 2.13 6.61
CA VAL A 16 9.77 2.76 7.94
C VAL A 16 8.46 3.41 8.35
N SER A 17 7.75 4.09 7.44
CA SER A 17 6.42 4.65 7.74
C SER A 17 5.41 3.57 8.10
N GLY A 18 5.34 2.47 7.33
CA GLY A 18 4.49 1.34 7.66
C GLY A 18 4.84 0.71 9.01
N LEU A 19 6.14 0.58 9.32
CA LEU A 19 6.61 0.08 10.62
C LEU A 19 6.22 1.01 11.77
N ALA A 20 6.40 2.32 11.62
CA ALA A 20 6.01 3.31 12.64
C ALA A 20 4.51 3.23 12.96
N GLU A 21 3.67 3.01 11.95
CA GLU A 21 2.22 2.84 12.10
C GLU A 21 1.87 1.51 12.78
N ILE A 22 2.59 0.42 12.50
CA ILE A 22 2.44 -0.83 13.27
C ILE A 22 2.73 -0.58 14.75
N PHE A 23 3.81 0.14 15.08
CA PHE A 23 4.11 0.54 16.45
C PHE A 23 3.00 1.41 17.05
N ALA A 24 2.47 2.38 16.30
CA ALA A 24 1.37 3.23 16.74
C ALA A 24 0.12 2.44 17.14
N TRP A 25 -0.20 1.39 16.39
CA TRP A 25 -1.30 0.49 16.70
C TRP A 25 -1.06 -0.38 17.92
N VAL A 26 0.12 -1.01 18.03
CA VAL A 26 0.44 -1.92 19.14
C VAL A 26 0.52 -1.20 20.48
N PHE A 27 1.02 0.04 20.49
CA PHE A 27 1.18 0.84 21.71
C PHE A 27 0.02 1.83 21.95
N ASP A 28 -1.04 1.74 21.13
CA ASP A 28 -2.21 2.62 21.16
C ASP A 28 -1.88 4.14 21.16
N ILE A 29 -0.87 4.52 20.38
CA ILE A 29 -0.44 5.91 20.27
C ILE A 29 -1.31 6.63 19.24
N GLN A 30 -2.43 7.22 19.68
CA GLN A 30 -3.39 7.90 18.80
C GLN A 30 -2.76 9.01 17.93
N ALA A 31 -1.74 9.71 18.43
CA ALA A 31 -1.05 10.79 17.72
C ALA A 31 -0.29 10.32 16.46
N LEU A 32 0.02 9.02 16.35
CA LEU A 32 0.67 8.46 15.18
C LEU A 32 -0.34 7.83 14.21
N LYS A 33 -1.53 7.45 14.66
CA LYS A 33 -2.58 6.82 13.83
C LYS A 33 -3.27 7.79 12.86
N SER A 34 -3.23 9.09 13.16
CA SER A 34 -3.85 10.14 12.33
C SER A 34 -3.09 11.45 12.44
N VAL A 35 -3.01 12.19 11.33
CA VAL A 35 -2.40 13.54 11.30
C VAL A 35 -3.27 14.54 12.07
N LEU A 36 -4.59 14.38 12.00
CA LEU A 36 -5.56 15.15 12.78
C LEU A 36 -6.63 14.19 13.33
N PRO A 37 -7.17 14.43 14.54
CA PRO A 37 -8.19 13.56 15.16
C PRO A 37 -9.45 13.33 14.31
N SER A 38 -9.75 14.24 13.36
CA SER A 38 -10.90 14.15 12.45
C SER A 38 -10.59 13.49 11.10
N MET A 39 -9.37 12.99 10.90
CA MET A 39 -8.95 12.33 9.66
C MET A 39 -9.04 10.82 9.76
N VAL A 40 -9.16 10.17 8.61
CA VAL A 40 -9.20 8.71 8.54
C VAL A 40 -7.86 8.14 9.01
N THR A 41 -7.93 7.21 9.94
CA THR A 41 -6.77 6.49 10.46
C THR A 41 -6.35 5.39 9.49
N MET A 42 -5.04 5.20 9.36
CA MET A 42 -4.50 4.07 8.61
C MET A 42 -4.80 2.78 9.38
N LYS A 43 -5.40 1.77 8.72
CA LYS A 43 -5.67 0.47 9.35
C LYS A 43 -4.40 -0.33 9.61
N PHE A 44 -4.39 -1.20 10.61
CA PHE A 44 -3.24 -2.04 10.92
C PHE A 44 -2.79 -2.91 9.74
N SER A 45 -3.74 -3.55 9.05
CA SER A 45 -3.49 -4.35 7.84
C SER A 45 -2.81 -3.53 6.74
N THR A 46 -3.27 -2.28 6.55
CA THR A 46 -2.63 -1.31 5.63
C THR A 46 -1.18 -1.03 6.04
N ALA A 47 -0.89 -0.83 7.34
CA ALA A 47 0.46 -0.54 7.85
C ALA A 47 1.44 -1.70 7.58
N VAL A 48 1.01 -2.93 7.91
CA VAL A 48 1.76 -4.16 7.59
C VAL A 48 2.00 -4.27 6.08
N SER A 49 0.97 -4.02 5.26
CA SER A 49 1.12 -4.10 3.82
C SER A 49 2.07 -3.05 3.26
N PHE A 50 2.11 -1.81 3.76
CA PHE A 50 3.13 -0.83 3.35
C PHE A 50 4.54 -1.24 3.77
N PHE A 51 4.71 -1.79 4.98
CA PHE A 51 6.01 -2.31 5.42
C PHE A 51 6.55 -3.38 4.44
N LEU A 52 5.72 -4.39 4.12
CA LEU A 52 6.08 -5.45 3.17
C LEU A 52 6.25 -4.93 1.73
N SER A 53 5.45 -3.95 1.33
CA SER A 53 5.51 -3.29 0.02
C SER A 53 6.80 -2.49 -0.17
N GLY A 54 7.25 -1.79 0.87
CA GLY A 54 8.55 -1.11 0.87
C GLY A 54 9.71 -2.10 0.72
N ILE A 55 9.66 -3.23 1.44
CA ILE A 55 10.63 -4.32 1.27
C ILE A 55 10.59 -4.86 -0.16
N THR A 56 9.40 -5.09 -0.70
CA THR A 56 9.21 -5.56 -2.09
C THR A 56 9.88 -4.60 -3.07
N LEU A 57 9.54 -3.31 -3.01
CA LEU A 57 10.09 -2.29 -3.91
C LEU A 57 11.62 -2.19 -3.80
N PHE A 58 12.17 -2.28 -2.58
CA PHE A 58 13.62 -2.29 -2.34
C PHE A 58 14.29 -3.46 -3.07
N PHE A 59 13.74 -4.67 -2.96
CA PHE A 59 14.33 -5.84 -3.60
C PHE A 59 14.12 -5.89 -5.11
N ILE A 60 13.06 -5.28 -5.66
CA ILE A 60 12.97 -5.07 -7.12
C ILE A 60 14.13 -4.19 -7.58
N ALA A 61 14.44 -3.12 -6.84
CA ALA A 61 15.56 -2.23 -7.14
C ALA A 61 16.93 -2.94 -7.01
N GLU A 62 17.10 -3.82 -6.00
CA GLU A 62 18.32 -4.64 -5.85
C GLU A 62 18.51 -5.64 -7.00
N SER A 63 17.42 -6.24 -7.48
CA SER A 63 17.44 -7.18 -8.61
C SER A 63 18.02 -6.52 -9.87
N ALA A 64 17.66 -5.26 -10.13
CA ALA A 64 18.19 -4.48 -11.23
C ALA A 64 19.71 -4.21 -11.15
N HIS A 65 20.33 -4.33 -9.96
CA HIS A 65 21.78 -4.20 -9.73
C HIS A 65 22.51 -5.54 -9.54
N GLY A 66 21.93 -6.65 -10.02
CA GLY A 66 22.61 -7.95 -10.04
C GLY A 66 22.55 -8.73 -8.73
N ARG A 67 21.76 -8.30 -7.74
CA ARG A 67 21.48 -9.04 -6.49
C ARG A 67 20.20 -9.90 -6.61
N ALA A 68 20.06 -10.57 -7.75
CA ALA A 68 18.83 -11.28 -8.12
C ALA A 68 18.48 -12.45 -7.18
N SER A 69 19.47 -13.13 -6.60
CA SER A 69 19.23 -14.32 -5.77
C SER A 69 18.43 -14.05 -4.50
N ILE A 70 18.74 -12.97 -3.77
CA ILE A 70 17.98 -12.58 -2.57
C ILE A 70 16.61 -12.02 -2.96
N ALA A 71 16.55 -11.23 -4.04
CA ALA A 71 15.30 -10.68 -4.55
C ALA A 71 14.30 -11.79 -4.95
N GLN A 72 14.79 -12.87 -5.56
CA GLN A 72 13.99 -14.05 -5.91
C GLN A 72 13.41 -14.79 -4.71
N ALA A 73 14.01 -14.68 -3.52
CA ALA A 73 13.46 -15.26 -2.30
C ALA A 73 12.50 -14.31 -1.58
N VAL A 74 12.83 -13.02 -1.49
CA VAL A 74 12.08 -12.05 -0.66
C VAL A 74 10.80 -11.54 -1.35
N ILE A 75 10.86 -11.25 -2.65
CA ILE A 75 9.72 -10.71 -3.39
C ILE A 75 8.51 -11.65 -3.36
N PRO A 76 8.63 -12.97 -3.64
CA PRO A 76 7.47 -13.87 -3.57
C PRO A 76 6.82 -13.90 -2.19
N VAL A 77 7.61 -13.97 -1.12
CA VAL A 77 7.08 -14.04 0.26
C VAL A 77 6.32 -12.76 0.63
N THR A 78 6.94 -11.61 0.41
CA THR A 78 6.34 -10.30 0.75
C THR A 78 5.08 -10.02 -0.05
N THR A 79 5.13 -10.22 -1.37
CA THR A 79 3.97 -10.03 -2.26
C THR A 79 2.84 -11.03 -1.98
N LEU A 80 3.15 -12.29 -1.68
CA LEU A 80 2.15 -13.30 -1.34
C LEU A 80 1.42 -12.95 -0.05
N LEU A 81 2.13 -12.52 1.00
CA LEU A 81 1.50 -12.08 2.25
C LEU A 81 0.58 -10.88 2.03
N VAL A 82 1.05 -9.86 1.28
CA VAL A 82 0.23 -8.69 0.92
C VAL A 82 -1.00 -9.11 0.12
N MET A 83 -0.81 -9.98 -0.87
CA MET A 83 -1.89 -10.47 -1.73
C MET A 83 -2.93 -11.24 -0.93
N LEU A 84 -2.52 -12.16 -0.07
CA LEU A 84 -3.45 -12.95 0.75
C LEU A 84 -4.28 -12.05 1.67
N VAL A 85 -3.64 -11.16 2.42
CA VAL A 85 -4.33 -10.25 3.34
C VAL A 85 -5.31 -9.35 2.57
N MET A 86 -4.84 -8.69 1.52
CA MET A 86 -5.65 -7.69 0.80
C MET A 86 -6.73 -8.33 -0.08
N ALA A 87 -6.50 -9.50 -0.67
CA ALA A 87 -7.52 -10.22 -1.42
C ALA A 87 -8.63 -10.72 -0.48
N THR A 88 -8.28 -11.24 0.69
CA THR A 88 -9.28 -11.69 1.67
C THR A 88 -10.09 -10.51 2.21
N LEU A 89 -9.46 -9.38 2.55
CA LEU A 89 -10.17 -8.18 3.00
C LEU A 89 -11.03 -7.57 1.89
N LEU A 90 -10.58 -7.62 0.63
CA LEU A 90 -11.37 -7.15 -0.51
C LEU A 90 -12.60 -8.04 -0.72
N ALA A 91 -12.43 -9.36 -0.72
CA ALA A 91 -13.54 -10.31 -0.82
C ALA A 91 -14.52 -10.14 0.35
N SER A 92 -14.00 -10.01 1.57
CA SER A 92 -14.77 -9.69 2.77
C SER A 92 -15.63 -8.43 2.59
N SER A 93 -15.07 -7.38 1.98
CA SER A 93 -15.76 -6.11 1.74
C SER A 93 -16.83 -6.23 0.65
N LEU A 94 -16.54 -6.95 -0.43
CA LEU A 94 -17.46 -7.12 -1.57
C LEU A 94 -18.64 -8.06 -1.26
N PHE A 95 -18.40 -9.13 -0.49
CA PHE A 95 -19.42 -10.12 -0.15
C PHE A 95 -20.06 -9.90 1.22
N GLY A 96 -19.61 -8.88 1.97
CA GLY A 96 -20.13 -8.60 3.31
C GLY A 96 -19.77 -9.66 4.36
N LEU A 97 -18.76 -10.48 4.12
CA LEU A 97 -18.36 -11.59 4.99
C LEU A 97 -17.38 -11.09 6.06
N LYS A 98 -17.62 -11.37 7.34
CA LYS A 98 -16.59 -11.19 8.38
C LYS A 98 -15.63 -12.36 8.34
N THR A 99 -14.38 -12.10 7.95
CA THR A 99 -13.36 -13.16 7.80
C THR A 99 -12.53 -13.35 9.05
N GLY A 100 -12.56 -12.38 9.97
CA GLY A 100 -11.71 -12.33 11.16
C GLY A 100 -10.31 -11.77 10.86
N ILE A 101 -9.94 -11.59 9.58
CA ILE A 101 -8.70 -10.90 9.21
C ILE A 101 -8.76 -9.41 9.57
N GLU A 102 -9.97 -8.84 9.57
CA GLU A 102 -10.22 -7.46 10.01
C GLU A 102 -9.67 -7.18 11.41
N ASP A 103 -9.66 -8.20 12.29
CA ASP A 103 -9.34 -8.08 13.72
C ASP A 103 -8.12 -8.93 14.13
N LEU A 104 -7.39 -9.54 13.18
CA LEU A 104 -6.39 -10.61 13.42
C LEU A 104 -5.21 -10.18 14.33
N PHE A 105 -4.96 -8.88 14.48
CA PHE A 105 -3.81 -8.37 15.23
C PHE A 105 -4.17 -7.25 16.21
N VAL A 106 -5.01 -6.30 15.80
CA VAL A 106 -5.49 -5.22 16.67
C VAL A 106 -6.94 -4.93 16.30
N GLU A 107 -7.84 -5.06 17.27
CA GLU A 107 -9.26 -4.73 17.10
C GLU A 107 -9.40 -3.20 17.04
N GLU A 108 -10.11 -2.71 16.03
CA GLU A 108 -10.38 -1.29 15.87
C GLU A 108 -11.70 -0.90 16.54
N GLU A 109 -11.71 0.23 17.27
CA GLU A 109 -12.92 0.73 17.90
C GLU A 109 -14.03 1.02 16.88
N ALA A 110 -15.26 0.63 17.23
CA ALA A 110 -16.43 0.75 16.36
C ALA A 110 -16.79 2.20 15.93
N ALA A 111 -16.22 3.22 16.61
CA ALA A 111 -16.49 4.64 16.35
C ALA A 111 -15.41 5.35 15.50
N ALA A 112 -14.55 4.60 14.80
CA ALA A 112 -13.49 5.19 13.98
C ALA A 112 -14.01 6.13 12.87
N VAL A 113 -13.38 7.29 12.73
CA VAL A 113 -13.81 8.37 11.82
C VAL A 113 -13.86 7.90 10.35
N LYS A 114 -14.99 8.16 9.68
CA LYS A 114 -15.29 7.77 8.27
C LYS A 114 -15.00 6.29 7.95
N THR A 115 -15.18 5.44 8.96
CA THR A 115 -15.05 3.98 8.82
C THR A 115 -16.43 3.38 8.61
N THR A 116 -16.61 2.63 7.52
CA THR A 116 -17.88 1.92 7.26
C THR A 116 -17.94 0.60 8.00
N VAL A 117 -16.83 -0.13 8.05
CA VAL A 117 -16.66 -1.35 8.85
C VAL A 117 -15.27 -1.33 9.49
N PRO A 118 -15.16 -1.47 10.83
CA PRO A 118 -13.88 -1.52 11.52
C PRO A 118 -12.93 -2.57 10.94
N GLY A 119 -11.64 -2.26 10.92
CA GLY A 119 -10.60 -3.16 10.41
C GLY A 119 -10.49 -3.24 8.88
N ARG A 120 -11.44 -2.66 8.12
CA ARG A 120 -11.43 -2.70 6.64
C ARG A 120 -10.82 -1.44 6.03
N PRO A 121 -9.73 -1.56 5.25
CA PRO A 121 -9.21 -0.46 4.44
C PRO A 121 -10.22 -0.04 3.35
N SER A 122 -9.95 1.08 2.68
CA SER A 122 -10.68 1.45 1.46
C SER A 122 -10.59 0.36 0.39
N LEU A 123 -11.66 0.16 -0.38
CA LEU A 123 -11.66 -0.75 -1.54
C LEU A 123 -10.51 -0.45 -2.50
N VAL A 124 -10.22 0.84 -2.71
CA VAL A 124 -9.14 1.28 -3.60
C VAL A 124 -7.77 0.99 -2.98
N THR A 125 -7.60 1.21 -1.67
CA THR A 125 -6.37 0.83 -0.95
C THR A 125 -6.05 -0.65 -1.10
N MET A 126 -7.05 -1.52 -0.97
CA MET A 126 -6.87 -2.96 -1.16
C MET A 126 -6.50 -3.30 -2.61
N ALA A 127 -7.15 -2.65 -3.59
CA ALA A 127 -6.84 -2.82 -5.01
C ALA A 127 -5.40 -2.35 -5.34
N ASP A 128 -4.95 -1.20 -4.82
CA ASP A 128 -3.60 -0.68 -5.02
C ASP A 128 -2.53 -1.65 -4.53
N PHE A 129 -2.73 -2.26 -3.35
CA PHE A 129 -1.82 -3.29 -2.85
C PHE A 129 -1.84 -4.56 -3.69
N LEU A 130 -2.99 -4.98 -4.21
CA LEU A 130 -3.06 -6.13 -5.11
C LEU A 130 -2.33 -5.86 -6.42
N VAL A 131 -2.47 -4.65 -6.98
CA VAL A 131 -1.70 -4.20 -8.15
C VAL A 131 -0.21 -4.18 -7.84
N LEU A 132 0.20 -3.69 -6.67
CA LEU A 132 1.60 -3.69 -6.25
C LEU A 132 2.16 -5.11 -6.07
N ALA A 133 1.39 -6.03 -5.46
CA ALA A 133 1.78 -7.42 -5.32
C ALA A 133 1.94 -8.09 -6.70
N ALA A 134 1.02 -7.82 -7.61
CA ALA A 134 1.12 -8.26 -9.01
C ALA A 134 2.35 -7.65 -9.71
N ALA A 135 2.69 -6.38 -9.45
CA ALA A 135 3.90 -5.72 -9.95
C ALA A 135 5.17 -6.43 -9.46
N GLY A 136 5.24 -6.75 -8.17
CA GLY A 136 6.36 -7.49 -7.57
C GLY A 136 6.52 -8.89 -8.16
N ILE A 137 5.45 -9.67 -8.24
CA ILE A 137 5.48 -11.00 -8.89
C ILE A 137 5.89 -10.87 -10.36
N GLY A 138 5.32 -9.90 -11.07
CA GLY A 138 5.64 -9.56 -12.46
C GLY A 138 7.13 -9.27 -12.69
N SER A 139 7.78 -8.62 -11.74
CA SER A 139 9.20 -8.29 -11.80
C SER A 139 10.14 -9.50 -11.78
N LEU A 140 9.65 -10.69 -11.42
CA LEU A 140 10.42 -11.93 -11.41
C LEU A 140 10.43 -12.64 -12.78
N PHE A 141 9.55 -12.25 -13.71
CA PHE A 141 9.46 -12.85 -15.04
C PHE A 141 10.38 -12.17 -16.05
N ARG A 142 10.43 -12.68 -17.30
CA ARG A 142 11.40 -12.27 -18.33
C ARG A 142 11.44 -10.75 -18.60
N TYR A 143 12.65 -10.25 -18.83
CA TYR A 143 13.05 -8.85 -18.93
C TYR A 143 12.17 -7.96 -19.84
N GLY A 144 11.66 -8.48 -20.96
CA GLY A 144 10.88 -7.70 -21.92
C GLY A 144 9.51 -7.22 -21.44
N TRP A 145 8.87 -7.93 -20.49
CA TRP A 145 7.52 -7.59 -20.00
C TRP A 145 7.53 -6.68 -18.77
N GLN A 146 8.65 -6.64 -18.06
CA GLN A 146 8.81 -5.92 -16.79
C GLN A 146 8.57 -4.41 -16.95
N LYS A 147 9.07 -3.81 -18.03
CA LYS A 147 8.93 -2.37 -18.29
C LYS A 147 7.47 -1.92 -18.35
N GLY A 148 6.67 -2.57 -19.19
CA GLY A 148 5.26 -2.21 -19.35
C GLY A 148 4.49 -2.46 -18.04
N HIS A 149 4.69 -3.64 -17.45
CA HIS A 149 4.00 -4.06 -16.23
C HIS A 149 4.26 -3.12 -15.04
N LEU A 150 5.52 -2.76 -14.78
CA LEU A 150 5.88 -1.84 -13.70
C LEU A 150 5.36 -0.43 -13.96
N TYR A 151 5.44 0.06 -15.20
CA TYR A 151 4.95 1.38 -15.56
C TYR A 151 3.44 1.52 -15.34
N PHE A 152 2.64 0.60 -15.89
CA PHE A 152 1.18 0.67 -15.76
C PHE A 152 0.72 0.44 -14.33
N SER A 153 1.35 -0.48 -13.60
CA SER A 153 1.06 -0.70 -12.17
C SER A 153 1.37 0.56 -11.35
N GLY A 154 2.55 1.16 -11.56
CA GLY A 154 2.94 2.39 -10.88
C GLY A 154 2.06 3.59 -11.25
N ALA A 155 1.68 3.72 -12.51
CA ALA A 155 0.79 4.79 -12.98
C ALA A 155 -0.61 4.67 -12.38
N PHE A 156 -1.16 3.46 -12.25
CA PHE A 156 -2.43 3.23 -11.59
C PHE A 156 -2.39 3.65 -10.11
N ILE A 157 -1.39 3.16 -9.35
CA ILE A 157 -1.22 3.47 -7.92
C ILE A 157 -0.98 4.97 -7.69
N THR A 158 -0.23 5.63 -8.57
CA THR A 158 -0.02 7.08 -8.52
C THR A 158 -1.32 7.84 -8.86
N ALA A 159 -2.13 7.34 -9.78
CA ALA A 159 -3.39 8.01 -10.11
C ALA A 159 -4.39 7.97 -8.94
N THR A 160 -4.48 6.83 -8.25
CA THR A 160 -5.37 6.66 -7.09
C THR A 160 -4.89 7.44 -5.87
N GLY A 161 -3.58 7.43 -5.60
CA GLY A 161 -2.95 8.26 -4.56
C GLY A 161 -3.20 9.75 -4.78
N ALA A 162 -2.91 10.26 -5.99
CA ALA A 162 -3.10 11.66 -6.34
C ALA A 162 -4.56 12.08 -6.24
N LEU A 163 -5.49 11.23 -6.68
CA LEU A 163 -6.93 11.50 -6.56
C LEU A 163 -7.36 11.64 -5.09
N ALA A 164 -6.86 10.77 -4.21
CA ALA A 164 -7.12 10.87 -2.78
C ALA A 164 -6.54 12.14 -2.16
N LEU A 165 -5.30 12.51 -2.52
CA LEU A 165 -4.69 13.77 -2.06
C LEU A 165 -5.50 15.00 -2.50
N VAL A 166 -5.95 15.03 -3.75
CA VAL A 166 -6.87 16.08 -4.25
C VAL A 166 -8.17 16.08 -3.45
N GLY A 167 -8.72 14.90 -3.13
CA GLY A 167 -9.89 14.77 -2.27
C GLY A 167 -9.72 15.39 -0.89
N TYR A 168 -8.55 15.20 -0.27
CA TYR A 168 -8.22 15.84 1.01
C TYR A 168 -8.07 17.36 0.89
N ILE A 169 -7.42 17.85 -0.17
CA ILE A 169 -7.25 19.30 -0.41
C ILE A 169 -8.60 20.00 -0.65
N LEU A 170 -9.47 19.38 -1.45
CA LEU A 170 -10.78 19.94 -1.79
C LEU A 170 -11.86 19.65 -0.73
N GLY A 171 -11.58 18.79 0.25
CA GLY A 171 -12.56 18.33 1.24
C GLY A 171 -13.66 17.45 0.66
N ILE A 172 -13.45 16.83 -0.51
CA ILE A 172 -14.45 16.00 -1.20
C ILE A 172 -14.24 14.54 -0.83
N GLU A 173 -15.16 13.99 -0.02
CA GLU A 173 -15.03 12.64 0.55
C GLU A 173 -14.96 11.51 -0.46
N TYR A 174 -15.71 11.65 -1.54
CA TYR A 174 -15.74 10.67 -2.62
C TYR A 174 -14.40 10.51 -3.33
N LEU A 175 -13.54 11.54 -3.32
CA LEU A 175 -12.24 11.52 -4.00
C LEU A 175 -11.15 10.83 -3.18
N PHE A 176 -11.25 10.82 -1.85
CA PHE A 176 -10.47 9.89 -1.01
C PHE A 176 -11.22 8.59 -0.71
N PHE A 177 -12.19 8.24 -1.57
CA PHE A 177 -12.86 6.93 -1.60
C PHE A 177 -13.66 6.59 -0.35
N SER A 178 -14.13 7.61 0.38
CA SER A 178 -15.09 7.44 1.48
C SER A 178 -16.49 7.45 0.90
N TRP A 179 -17.07 6.26 0.73
CA TRP A 179 -18.42 6.07 0.19
C TRP A 179 -19.30 5.45 1.26
N PRO A 180 -20.28 6.19 1.81
CA PRO A 180 -21.13 5.70 2.89
C PRO A 180 -21.76 4.34 2.56
N GLY A 181 -21.59 3.37 3.46
CA GLY A 181 -22.11 2.00 3.29
C GLY A 181 -21.37 1.12 2.28
N VAL A 182 -20.36 1.64 1.56
CA VAL A 182 -19.64 0.91 0.51
C VAL A 182 -18.15 0.79 0.82
N SER A 183 -17.47 1.89 1.14
CA SER A 183 -16.03 1.91 1.34
C SER A 183 -15.63 2.89 2.44
N THR A 184 -14.76 2.45 3.35
CA THR A 184 -14.00 3.34 4.24
C THR A 184 -13.11 4.26 3.39
N GLY A 185 -12.89 5.49 3.86
CA GLY A 185 -11.96 6.41 3.21
C GLY A 185 -10.51 5.90 3.21
N MET A 186 -9.74 6.30 2.21
CA MET A 186 -8.28 6.14 2.20
C MET A 186 -7.67 7.19 3.14
N ALA A 187 -6.80 6.79 4.06
CA ALA A 187 -6.10 7.71 4.95
C ALA A 187 -5.16 8.66 4.18
N LEU A 188 -4.94 9.87 4.70
CA LEU A 188 -4.08 10.86 4.04
C LEU A 188 -2.64 10.35 3.87
N ILE A 189 -2.07 9.77 4.93
CA ILE A 189 -0.71 9.20 4.88
C ILE A 189 -0.65 8.02 3.90
N THR A 190 -1.69 7.19 3.83
CA THR A 190 -1.81 6.10 2.85
C THR A 190 -1.71 6.62 1.42
N ALA A 191 -2.40 7.73 1.10
CA ALA A 191 -2.33 8.34 -0.24
C ALA A 191 -0.90 8.80 -0.58
N PHE A 192 -0.20 9.46 0.36
CA PHE A 192 1.21 9.85 0.17
C PHE A 192 2.15 8.64 -0.01
N LEU A 193 1.94 7.56 0.74
CA LEU A 193 2.76 6.36 0.61
C LEU A 193 2.51 5.64 -0.72
N PHE A 194 1.28 5.67 -1.25
CA PHE A 194 0.99 5.16 -2.58
C PHE A 194 1.63 6.03 -3.68
N GLU A 195 1.66 7.35 -3.56
CA GLU A 195 2.42 8.22 -4.48
C GLU A 195 3.89 7.79 -4.54
N LEU A 196 4.50 7.56 -3.38
CA LEU A 196 5.89 7.12 -3.26
C LEU A 196 6.10 5.75 -3.92
N LEU A 197 5.25 4.77 -3.63
CA LEU A 197 5.35 3.43 -4.23
C LEU A 197 5.14 3.47 -5.76
N GLY A 198 4.12 4.18 -6.22
CA GLY A 198 3.78 4.33 -7.63
C GLY A 198 4.91 5.00 -8.43
N ALA A 199 5.45 6.11 -7.91
CA ALA A 199 6.62 6.77 -8.47
C ALA A 199 7.84 5.82 -8.50
N GLY A 200 8.06 5.06 -7.44
CA GLY A 200 9.13 4.06 -7.37
C GLY A 200 9.06 3.01 -8.48
N LEU A 201 7.87 2.46 -8.74
CA LEU A 201 7.65 1.49 -9.83
C LEU A 201 7.86 2.11 -11.21
N ILE A 202 7.37 3.33 -11.44
CA ILE A 202 7.57 4.07 -12.71
C ILE A 202 9.07 4.36 -12.95
N MET A 203 9.82 4.68 -11.90
CA MET A 203 11.26 4.87 -12.00
C MET A 203 11.96 3.56 -12.36
N LEU A 204 11.62 2.45 -11.69
CA LEU A 204 12.20 1.14 -11.99
C LEU A 204 11.89 0.67 -13.41
N SER A 205 10.71 0.98 -13.95
CA SER A 205 10.34 0.62 -15.32
C SER A 205 11.29 1.20 -16.38
N ARG A 206 12.08 2.23 -16.03
CA ARG A 206 13.08 2.86 -16.89
C ARG A 206 14.48 2.29 -16.71
N VAL A 207 14.73 1.50 -15.65
CA VAL A 207 16.02 0.83 -15.40
C VAL A 207 16.13 -0.45 -16.22
N PHE A 208 15.02 -1.18 -16.36
CA PHE A 208 14.93 -2.37 -17.20
C PHE A 208 14.86 -1.96 -18.69
N THR A 209 16.01 -1.54 -19.23
CA THR A 209 16.26 -1.26 -20.65
C THR A 209 17.40 -2.10 -21.16
#